data_AF-A0A0Q7RMU8-F1
#
_entry.id   AF-A0A0Q7RMU8-F1
#
_cell.length_a   1.000
_cell.length_b   1.000
_cell.length_c   1.000
_cell.angle_alpha   90.00
_cell.angle_beta   90.00
_cell.angle_gamma   90.00
#
_symmetry.space_group_name_H-M   'P 1'
#
loop_
_entity.id
_entity.type
_entity.pdbx_description
1 polymer ?
#
loop_
_entity_poly.entity_id
_entity_poly.type
_entity_poly.pdbx_seq_one_letter_code
_entity_poly.pdbx_strand_id
1 'polypeptide(L)'
;MKLLRLMVMLAVLGYAGWLAWPFISPLIEGAAPDAAAARVGAEASAGGDLFGFLPVWTLWAGAVGLYVIAALMLGAGNTRAAVAYFLGFAADVVLRLAVDRQGDVGARSGGPATMATPEGMEGLPVEPVWLVLGVLFLLGVLVVVASRRIRRKRTAGQLNF
;
A
#
# COMPACT_ATOMS: atom_id res chain seq x y z
N MET A 1 11.75 -21.35 4.50
CA MET A 1 10.36 -20.82 4.61
C MET A 1 10.28 -19.56 5.47
N LYS A 2 10.96 -19.47 6.62
CA LYS A 2 11.00 -18.22 7.42
C LYS A 2 11.59 -17.05 6.61
N LEU A 3 12.67 -17.31 5.86
CA LEU A 3 13.28 -16.35 4.93
C LEU A 3 12.29 -15.84 3.88
N LEU A 4 11.63 -16.71 3.10
CA LEU A 4 10.61 -16.28 2.13
C LEU A 4 9.52 -15.41 2.78
N ARG A 5 8.99 -15.84 3.93
CA ARG A 5 7.97 -15.09 4.66
C ARG A 5 8.48 -13.72 5.11
N LEU A 6 9.71 -13.67 5.62
CA LEU A 6 10.36 -12.43 6.06
C LEU A 6 10.62 -11.50 4.87
N MET A 7 11.08 -12.03 3.73
CA MET A 7 11.26 -11.25 2.50
C MET A 7 9.93 -10.69 2.00
N VAL A 8 8.86 -11.50 1.95
CA VAL A 8 7.53 -11.02 1.52
C VAL A 8 7.01 -9.98 2.52
N MET A 9 7.16 -10.21 3.82
CA MET A 9 6.79 -9.24 4.87
C MET A 9 7.52 -7.91 4.68
N LEU A 10 8.85 -7.94 4.47
CA LEU A 10 9.66 -6.75 4.26
C LEU A 10 9.29 -6.05 2.95
N ALA A 11 8.97 -6.79 1.88
CA ALA A 11 8.51 -6.20 0.63
C ALA A 11 7.17 -5.45 0.80
N VAL A 12 6.22 -6.04 1.54
CA VAL A 12 4.93 -5.39 1.86
C VAL A 12 5.15 -4.16 2.74
N LEU A 13 6.03 -4.22 3.76
CA LEU A 13 6.37 -3.07 4.59
C LEU A 13 7.08 -1.96 3.80
N GLY A 14 8.01 -2.33 2.92
CA GLY A 14 8.70 -1.38 2.05
C GLY A 14 7.70 -0.67 1.14
N TYR A 15 6.74 -1.39 0.58
CA TYR A 15 5.67 -0.79 -0.19
C TYR A 15 4.77 0.12 0.65
N ALA A 16 4.36 -0.31 1.85
CA ALA A 16 3.56 0.52 2.74
C ALA A 16 4.30 1.80 3.17
N GLY A 17 5.61 1.70 3.44
CA GLY A 17 6.47 2.83 3.75
C GLY A 17 6.64 3.78 2.58
N TRP A 18 6.79 3.25 1.36
CA TRP A 18 6.80 4.05 0.14
C TRP A 18 5.47 4.76 -0.08
N LEU A 19 4.35 4.05 0.12
CA LEU A 19 3.01 4.60 0.03
C LEU A 19 2.77 5.70 1.07
N ALA A 20 3.36 5.60 2.26
CA ALA A 20 3.28 6.59 3.34
C ALA A 20 4.36 7.69 3.27
N TRP A 21 5.29 7.61 2.30
CA TRP A 21 6.47 8.49 2.22
C TRP A 21 6.16 9.99 2.22
N PRO A 22 5.11 10.51 1.55
CA PRO A 22 4.79 11.94 1.57
C PRO A 22 4.59 12.52 2.97
N PHE A 23 4.17 11.68 3.93
CA PHE A 23 4.03 12.08 5.33
C PHE A 23 5.31 11.95 6.14
N ILE A 24 6.17 11.00 5.76
CA ILE A 24 7.39 10.67 6.48
C ILE A 24 8.52 11.63 6.07
N SER A 25 8.63 11.97 4.79
CA SER A 25 9.74 12.78 4.27
C SER A 25 9.86 14.16 4.92
N PRO A 26 8.77 14.93 5.15
CA PRO A 26 8.88 16.26 5.76
C PRO A 26 9.44 16.22 7.18
N LEU A 27 9.15 15.15 7.94
CA LEU A 27 9.67 14.95 9.29
C LEU A 27 11.18 14.68 9.28
N ILE A 28 11.67 13.98 8.25
CA ILE A 28 13.10 13.68 8.07
C ILE A 28 13.85 14.91 7.55
N GLU A 29 13.21 15.71 6.69
CA GLU A 29 13.75 16.96 6.15
C GLU A 29 13.82 18.10 7.19
N GLY A 30 13.31 17.88 8.40
CA GLY A 30 13.34 18.86 9.48
C GLY A 30 12.32 20.00 9.30
N ALA A 31 11.25 19.77 8.54
CA ALA A 31 10.18 20.75 8.40
C ALA A 31 9.56 21.04 9.77
N ALA A 32 9.28 22.31 10.06
CA ALA A 32 8.54 22.69 11.26
C ALA A 32 7.20 21.91 11.31
N PRO A 33 6.76 21.44 12.49
CA PRO A 33 5.54 20.64 12.64
C PRO A 33 4.32 21.28 11.94
N ASP A 34 4.26 22.61 11.95
CA ASP A 34 3.18 23.40 11.36
C ASP A 34 3.22 23.39 9.82
N ALA A 35 4.43 23.39 9.23
CA ALA A 35 4.63 23.30 7.79
C ALA A 35 4.37 21.89 7.27
N ALA A 36 4.75 20.86 8.03
CA ALA A 36 4.40 19.48 7.75
C ALA A 36 2.87 19.29 7.82
N ALA A 37 2.22 19.80 8.86
CA ALA A 37 0.76 19.73 9.02
C ALA A 37 0.01 20.48 7.90
N ALA A 38 0.51 21.63 7.46
CA ALA A 38 -0.07 22.39 6.35
C ALA A 38 0.03 21.62 5.02
N ARG A 39 1.17 20.95 4.75
CA ARG A 39 1.36 20.11 3.55
C ARG A 39 0.47 18.86 3.58
N VAL A 40 0.40 18.19 4.73
CA VAL A 40 -0.50 17.06 4.98
C VAL A 40 -1.97 17.45 4.79
N GLY A 41 -2.37 18.62 5.31
CA GLY A 41 -3.72 19.15 5.15
C GLY A 41 -4.03 19.49 3.68
N ALA A 42 -3.05 20.02 2.94
CA ALA A 42 -3.20 20.33 1.53
C ALA A 42 -3.34 19.04 0.68
N GLU A 43 -2.50 18.04 0.90
CA GLU A 43 -2.59 16.74 0.21
C GLU A 43 -3.86 15.96 0.56
N ALA A 44 -4.30 16.00 1.83
CA ALA A 44 -5.55 15.39 2.26
C ALA A 44 -6.79 16.04 1.61
N SER A 45 -6.70 17.34 1.29
CA SER A 45 -7.79 18.11 0.67
C SER A 45 -7.74 18.08 -0.87
N ALA A 46 -6.59 17.75 -1.47
CA ALA A 46 -6.37 17.81 -2.91
C ALA A 46 -7.16 16.76 -3.71
N GLY A 47 -7.57 15.66 -3.08
CA GLY A 47 -8.27 14.56 -3.76
C GLY A 47 -9.78 14.73 -3.89
N GLY A 48 -10.39 15.66 -3.15
CA GLY A 48 -11.85 15.76 -3.04
C GLY A 48 -12.50 14.57 -2.33
N ASP A 49 -13.81 14.42 -2.50
CA ASP A 49 -14.61 13.37 -1.86
C ASP A 49 -15.00 12.25 -2.84
N LEU A 50 -14.70 11.01 -2.49
CA LEU A 50 -15.34 9.82 -3.04
C LEU A 50 -16.79 9.74 -2.60
N PHE A 51 -17.65 9.34 -3.54
CA PHE A 51 -19.07 9.13 -3.31
C PHE A 51 -19.82 10.35 -2.71
N GLY A 52 -19.22 11.55 -2.77
CA GLY A 52 -19.79 12.80 -2.27
C GLY A 52 -19.72 13.03 -0.76
N PHE A 53 -19.05 12.15 0.01
CA PHE A 53 -18.92 12.31 1.47
C PHE A 53 -17.69 11.63 2.10
N LEU A 54 -16.94 10.83 1.33
CA LEU A 54 -15.79 10.07 1.82
C LEU A 54 -14.51 10.70 1.27
N PRO A 55 -13.72 11.41 2.09
CA PRO A 55 -12.50 12.03 1.59
C PRO A 55 -11.54 11.00 0.99
N VAL A 56 -10.92 11.30 -0.16
CA VAL A 56 -9.99 10.37 -0.86
C VAL A 56 -8.83 9.89 0.03
N TRP A 57 -8.37 10.74 0.95
CA TRP A 57 -7.30 10.37 1.89
C TRP A 57 -7.68 9.17 2.78
N THR A 58 -8.96 8.90 3.00
CA THR A 58 -9.42 7.75 3.79
C THR A 58 -9.08 6.41 3.13
N LEU A 59 -9.20 6.31 1.81
CA LEU A 59 -8.79 5.10 1.07
C LEU A 59 -7.28 4.91 1.13
N TRP A 60 -6.53 6.00 1.04
CA TRP A 60 -5.07 5.95 1.12
C TRP A 60 -4.58 5.54 2.52
N ALA A 61 -5.09 6.18 3.58
CA ALA A 61 -4.79 5.80 4.95
C ALA A 61 -5.24 4.35 5.24
N GLY A 62 -6.40 3.96 4.72
CA GLY A 62 -6.91 2.59 4.79
C GLY A 62 -5.98 1.59 4.11
N ALA A 63 -5.50 1.89 2.90
CA ALA A 63 -4.55 1.05 2.16
C ALA A 63 -3.23 0.87 2.91
N VAL A 64 -2.63 1.98 3.38
CA VAL A 64 -1.40 1.96 4.19
C VAL A 64 -1.61 1.09 5.44
N GLY A 65 -2.67 1.36 6.21
CA GLY A 65 -2.98 0.61 7.43
C GLY A 65 -3.18 -0.88 7.18
N LEU A 66 -3.93 -1.24 6.14
CA LEU A 66 -4.18 -2.63 5.77
C LEU A 66 -2.90 -3.35 5.32
N TYR A 67 -2.00 -2.68 4.59
CA TYR A 67 -0.71 -3.27 4.22
C TYR A 67 0.20 -3.50 5.43
N VAL A 68 0.26 -2.54 6.35
CA VAL A 68 1.02 -2.70 7.61
C VAL A 68 0.45 -3.86 8.43
N ILE A 69 -0.87 -3.91 8.62
CA ILE A 69 -1.55 -5.01 9.31
C ILE A 69 -1.25 -6.34 8.61
N ALA A 70 -1.37 -6.40 7.29
CA ALA A 70 -1.07 -7.59 6.52
C ALA A 70 0.36 -8.08 6.72
N ALA A 71 1.33 -7.17 6.73
CA ALA A 71 2.73 -7.50 6.97
C ALA A 71 2.97 -8.03 8.39
N LEU A 72 2.43 -7.36 9.41
CA LEU A 72 2.55 -7.80 10.81
C LEU A 72 1.90 -9.17 11.01
N MET A 73 0.70 -9.38 10.44
CA MET A 73 0.03 -10.67 10.45
C MET A 73 0.84 -11.74 9.73
N LEU A 74 1.46 -11.43 8.60
CA LEU A 74 2.32 -12.36 7.88
C LEU A 74 3.56 -12.72 8.70
N GLY A 75 4.19 -11.75 9.35
CA GLY A 75 5.32 -11.94 10.26
C GLY A 75 4.99 -12.84 11.44
N ALA A 76 3.83 -12.63 12.06
CA ALA A 76 3.27 -13.46 13.12
C ALA A 76 2.85 -14.87 12.65
N GLY A 77 2.80 -15.11 11.33
CA GLY A 77 2.37 -16.38 10.76
C GLY A 77 0.84 -16.57 10.75
N ASN A 78 0.08 -15.49 10.72
CA ASN A 78 -1.38 -15.54 10.62
C ASN A 78 -1.83 -15.68 9.17
N THR A 79 -2.65 -16.69 8.88
CA THR A 79 -3.16 -16.93 7.50
C THR A 79 -4.14 -15.86 7.01
N ARG A 80 -4.71 -15.06 7.92
CA ARG A 80 -5.58 -13.93 7.56
C ARG A 80 -4.80 -12.76 6.96
N ALA A 81 -3.46 -12.81 6.95
CA ALA A 81 -2.61 -11.81 6.28
C ALA A 81 -2.96 -11.61 4.81
N ALA A 82 -3.33 -12.69 4.10
CA ALA A 82 -3.75 -12.58 2.70
C ALA A 82 -5.04 -11.76 2.53
N VAL A 83 -6.00 -11.89 3.46
CA VAL A 83 -7.25 -11.13 3.41
C VAL A 83 -6.97 -9.64 3.64
N ALA A 84 -6.20 -9.31 4.67
CA ALA A 84 -5.80 -7.93 4.94
C ALA A 84 -5.02 -7.33 3.74
N TYR A 85 -4.13 -8.11 3.13
CA TYR A 85 -3.38 -7.70 1.95
C TYR A 85 -4.28 -7.36 0.77
N PHE A 86 -5.23 -8.25 0.43
CA PHE A 86 -6.13 -8.01 -0.71
C PHE A 86 -7.12 -6.89 -0.46
N LEU A 87 -7.54 -6.66 0.79
CA LEU A 87 -8.33 -5.48 1.15
C LEU A 87 -7.51 -4.19 0.95
N GLY A 88 -6.25 -4.17 1.39
CA GLY A 88 -5.36 -3.03 1.16
C GLY A 88 -5.10 -2.78 -0.33
N PHE A 89 -4.88 -3.84 -1.09
CA PHE A 89 -4.72 -3.79 -2.53
C PHE A 89 -5.98 -3.28 -3.25
N ALA A 90 -7.17 -3.73 -2.85
CA ALA A 90 -8.41 -3.22 -3.43
C ALA A 90 -8.59 -1.72 -3.16
N ALA A 91 -8.30 -1.26 -1.94
CA ALA A 91 -8.34 0.16 -1.61
C ALA A 91 -7.34 0.97 -2.46
N ASP A 92 -6.12 0.47 -2.66
CA ASP A 92 -5.09 1.10 -3.49
C ASP A 92 -5.48 1.15 -4.97
N VAL A 93 -6.05 0.06 -5.51
CA VAL A 93 -6.59 0.02 -6.88
C VAL A 93 -7.69 1.07 -7.05
N VAL A 94 -8.66 1.13 -6.13
CA VAL A 94 -9.76 2.11 -6.18
C VAL A 94 -9.22 3.53 -6.06
N LEU A 95 -8.24 3.77 -5.18
CA LEU A 95 -7.57 5.07 -5.03
C LEU A 95 -6.93 5.50 -6.36
N ARG A 96 -6.16 4.63 -6.99
CA ARG A 96 -5.48 4.92 -8.27
C ARG A 96 -6.48 5.18 -9.39
N LEU A 97 -7.55 4.38 -9.47
CA LEU A 97 -8.65 4.59 -10.42
C LEU A 97 -9.42 5.89 -10.20
N ALA A 98 -9.55 6.34 -8.95
CA ALA A 98 -10.20 7.60 -8.63
C ALA A 98 -9.34 8.79 -9.09
N VAL A 99 -8.04 8.74 -8.82
CA VAL A 99 -7.08 9.79 -9.20
C VAL A 99 -6.90 9.87 -10.73
N ASP A 100 -6.83 8.72 -11.41
CA ASP A 100 -6.69 8.63 -12.87
C ASP A 100 -7.87 9.31 -13.60
N ARG A 101 -9.09 9.15 -13.08
CA ARG A 101 -10.29 9.82 -13.63
C ARG A 101 -10.33 11.33 -13.40
N GLN A 102 -9.52 11.87 -12.49
CA GLN A 102 -9.47 13.30 -12.18
C GLN A 102 -8.49 14.09 -13.05
N GLY A 103 -7.73 13.42 -13.92
CA GLY A 103 -7.18 13.89 -15.20
C GLY A 103 -6.18 15.05 -15.25
N ASP A 104 -6.33 16.11 -14.44
CA ASP A 104 -5.57 17.37 -14.62
C ASP A 104 -5.29 18.14 -13.32
N VAL A 105 -6.02 17.86 -12.23
CA VAL A 105 -5.80 18.54 -10.94
C VAL A 105 -4.78 17.79 -10.06
N GLY A 106 -4.65 16.47 -10.27
CA GLY A 106 -3.68 15.60 -9.58
C GLY A 106 -2.23 15.81 -10.00
N ALA A 107 -1.99 16.26 -11.24
CA ALA A 107 -0.65 16.48 -11.79
C ALA A 107 0.14 17.59 -11.08
N ARG A 108 -0.55 18.60 -10.52
CA ARG A 108 0.08 19.70 -9.76
C ARG A 108 0.16 19.46 -8.26
N SER A 109 -0.53 18.44 -7.76
CA SER A 109 -0.70 18.17 -6.34
C SER A 109 -0.02 16.87 -5.92
N GLY A 110 1.22 16.63 -6.39
CA GLY A 110 2.24 15.78 -5.73
C GLY A 110 1.82 14.42 -5.17
N GLY A 111 0.72 13.85 -5.62
CA GLY A 111 0.14 12.66 -5.03
C GLY A 111 0.99 11.43 -5.30
N PRO A 112 0.85 10.35 -4.52
CA PRO A 112 1.61 9.11 -4.71
C PRO A 112 1.52 8.54 -6.14
N ALA A 113 0.43 8.83 -6.86
CA ALA A 113 0.24 8.46 -8.27
C ALA A 113 1.13 9.23 -9.24
N THR A 114 1.49 10.49 -8.95
CA THR A 114 2.38 11.31 -9.78
C THR A 114 3.86 11.17 -9.38
N MET A 115 4.15 10.78 -8.13
CA MET A 115 5.48 10.29 -7.75
C MET A 115 5.76 8.84 -8.20
N ALA A 116 4.74 8.11 -8.68
CA ALA A 116 4.88 6.74 -9.19
C ALA A 116 5.45 6.65 -10.61
N THR A 117 5.66 7.79 -11.28
CA THR A 117 6.39 7.91 -12.54
C THR A 117 7.83 8.30 -12.22
N PRO A 118 8.80 7.36 -12.25
CA PRO A 118 10.19 7.76 -12.44
C PRO A 118 10.24 8.59 -13.72
N GLU A 119 10.90 9.75 -13.68
CA GLU A 119 11.05 10.65 -14.85
C GLU A 119 11.62 9.95 -16.10
N GLY A 120 12.14 8.73 -15.97
CA GLY A 120 12.61 7.87 -17.06
C GLY A 120 11.60 6.84 -17.62
N MET A 121 10.34 6.81 -17.16
CA MET A 121 9.33 5.83 -17.62
C MET A 121 8.29 6.40 -18.60
N GLU A 122 8.38 7.67 -18.99
CA GLU A 122 7.44 8.34 -19.90
C GLU A 122 7.42 7.78 -21.34
N GLY A 123 8.34 6.86 -21.67
CA GLY A 123 8.45 6.21 -22.99
C GLY A 123 8.08 4.73 -23.03
N LEU A 124 7.52 4.16 -21.94
CA LEU A 124 7.15 2.75 -21.90
C LEU A 124 5.82 2.48 -22.64
N PRO A 125 5.67 1.34 -23.34
CA PRO A 125 4.43 0.99 -24.04
C PRO A 125 3.25 0.67 -23.10
N VAL A 126 3.49 0.64 -21.78
CA VAL A 126 2.49 0.37 -20.73
C VAL A 126 2.62 1.45 -19.68
N GLU A 127 1.51 2.04 -19.25
CA GLU A 127 1.54 3.09 -18.22
C GLU A 127 2.10 2.54 -16.90
N PRO A 128 2.96 3.31 -16.20
CA PRO A 128 3.63 2.84 -14.98
C PRO A 128 2.68 2.38 -13.87
N VAL A 129 1.47 2.95 -13.78
CA VAL A 129 0.45 2.57 -12.81
C VAL A 129 0.07 1.09 -12.92
N TRP A 130 -0.13 0.60 -14.15
CA TRP A 130 -0.50 -0.79 -14.41
C TRP A 130 0.63 -1.76 -14.08
N LEU A 131 1.88 -1.34 -14.31
CA LEU A 131 3.05 -2.13 -13.93
C LEU A 131 3.13 -2.29 -12.41
N VAL A 132 2.93 -1.22 -11.65
CA VAL A 132 2.92 -1.27 -10.18
C VAL A 132 1.78 -2.18 -9.67
N LEU A 133 0.57 -2.05 -10.23
CA LEU A 133 -0.56 -2.91 -9.88
C LEU A 133 -0.29 -4.39 -10.20
N GLY A 134 0.35 -4.67 -11.34
CA GLY A 134 0.76 -6.02 -11.72
C GLY A 134 1.78 -6.62 -10.74
N VAL A 135 2.79 -5.85 -10.35
CA VAL A 135 3.80 -6.28 -9.36
C VAL A 135 3.17 -6.53 -7.99
N LEU A 136 2.27 -5.64 -7.54
CA LEU A 136 1.53 -5.82 -6.29
C LEU A 136 0.63 -7.06 -6.34
N PHE A 137 -0.05 -7.30 -7.45
CA PHE A 137 -0.84 -8.51 -7.59
C PHE A 137 0.01 -9.77 -7.43
N LEU A 138 1.18 -9.83 -8.07
CA LEU A 138 2.13 -10.94 -7.89
C LEU A 138 2.63 -11.05 -6.44
N LEU A 139 2.88 -9.92 -5.77
CA LEU A 139 3.22 -9.91 -4.35
C LEU A 139 2.08 -10.48 -3.48
N GLY A 140 0.83 -10.19 -3.81
CA GLY A 140 -0.35 -10.79 -3.16
C GLY A 140 -0.41 -12.31 -3.32
N VAL A 141 -0.08 -12.82 -4.52
CA VAL A 141 0.06 -14.26 -4.74
C VAL A 141 1.14 -14.86 -3.82
N LEU A 142 2.29 -14.20 -3.65
CA LEU A 142 3.33 -14.63 -2.72
C LEU A 142 2.84 -14.62 -1.26
N VAL A 143 2.06 -13.62 -0.84
CA VAL A 143 1.43 -13.58 0.49
C VAL A 143 0.51 -14.77 0.72
N VAL A 144 -0.29 -15.16 -0.28
CA VAL A 144 -1.16 -16.36 -0.23
C VAL A 144 -0.32 -17.63 -0.09
N VAL A 145 0.72 -17.78 -0.91
CA VAL A 145 1.60 -18.96 -0.88
C VAL A 145 2.29 -19.08 0.48
N ALA A 146 2.83 -17.98 1.00
CA ALA A 146 3.45 -17.92 2.32
C ALA A 146 2.44 -18.26 3.43
N SER A 147 1.22 -17.73 3.34
CA SER A 147 0.12 -17.96 4.30
C SER A 147 -0.36 -19.42 4.31
N ARG A 148 -0.58 -20.02 3.14
CA ARG A 148 -1.06 -21.41 3.00
C ARG A 148 -0.06 -22.44 3.55
N ARG A 149 1.23 -22.20 3.37
CA ARG A 149 2.29 -23.11 3.87
C ARG A 149 2.37 -23.14 5.40
N ILE A 150 1.82 -22.16 6.10
CA ILE A 150 1.76 -22.16 7.58
C ILE A 150 0.72 -23.15 8.09
N ARG A 151 -0.47 -23.23 7.46
CA ARG A 151 -1.51 -24.22 7.84
C ARG A 151 -1.01 -25.65 7.72
N ARG A 152 -0.23 -25.96 6.68
CA ARG A 152 0.31 -27.31 6.47
C ARG A 152 1.27 -27.79 7.56
N LYS A 153 1.84 -26.87 8.36
CA LYS A 153 2.72 -27.22 9.49
C LYS A 153 1.99 -27.51 10.80
N ARG A 154 0.70 -27.14 10.92
CA ARG A 154 -0.13 -27.56 12.05
C ARG A 154 -0.64 -28.96 11.71
N THR A 155 0.14 -29.97 12.08
CA THR A 155 -0.30 -31.37 12.05
C THR A 155 -1.56 -31.52 12.90
N ALA A 156 -2.64 -32.02 12.30
CA ALA A 156 -3.80 -32.46 13.06
C ALA A 156 -3.37 -33.66 13.92
N GLY A 157 -3.47 -33.54 15.25
CA GLY A 157 -3.19 -34.65 16.16
C GLY A 157 -2.41 -34.35 17.44
N GLN A 158 -1.92 -33.14 17.70
CA GLN A 158 -1.36 -32.81 19.03
C GLN A 158 -2.47 -32.36 20.00
N LEU A 159 -3.27 -33.32 20.45
CA LEU A 159 -3.87 -33.29 21.78
C LEU A 159 -2.87 -34.02 22.70
N ASN A 160 -1.97 -33.27 23.34
CA ASN A 160 -1.22 -33.82 24.47
C ASN A 160 -2.11 -33.70 25.70
N PHE A 161 -2.43 -34.85 26.28
CA PHE A 161 -2.96 -35.00 27.63
C PHE A 161 -1.97 -34.49 28.68
#